data_AF-A0A969SUU0-F1
#
_entry.id   AF-A0A969SUU0-F1
#
_cell.length_a   1.000
_cell.length_b   1.000
_cell.length_c   1.000
_cell.angle_alpha   90.00
_cell.angle_beta   90.00
_cell.angle_gamma   90.00
#
_symmetry.space_group_name_H-M   'P 1'
#
loop_
_entity.id
_entity.type
_entity.pdbx_description
1 polymer ?
#
loop_
_entity_poly.entity_id
_entity_poly.type
_entity_poly.pdbx_seq_one_letter_code
_entity_poly.pdbx_strand_id
1 'polypeptide(L)'
;MQQQLSTRPYLITALDAVKRTGQCNMFDSNCVIRVMQDLGYVEQADWLAANLDSYVDILVVEYFNWMQINEPESLAQQLARETGLEVIEE
;
A
#
# COMPACT_ATOMS: atom_id res chain seq x y z
N MET A 1 -1.55 -8.93 19.08
CA MET A 1 -0.43 -8.05 18.67
C MET A 1 -0.88 -7.20 17.49
N GLN A 2 -1.59 -6.09 17.73
CA GLN A 2 -2.12 -5.20 16.68
C GLN A 2 -1.67 -3.77 16.94
N GLN A 3 -0.41 -3.40 16.68
CA GLN A 3 0.07 -2.03 16.98
C GLN A 3 1.13 -1.45 16.03
N GLN A 4 1.31 -1.97 14.81
CA GLN A 4 2.25 -1.34 13.84
C GLN A 4 1.58 -0.70 12.62
N LEU A 5 0.31 -1.00 12.35
CA LEU A 5 -0.43 -0.40 11.22
C LEU A 5 -0.98 1.01 11.52
N SER A 6 -0.98 1.42 12.80
CA SER A 6 -1.58 2.68 13.27
C SER A 6 -0.67 3.91 13.14
N THR A 7 0.60 3.75 12.76
CA THR A 7 1.55 4.87 12.78
C THR A 7 1.48 5.78 11.54
N ARG A 8 0.90 5.34 10.41
CA ARG A 8 0.85 6.14 9.16
C ARG A 8 -0.46 5.98 8.35
N PRO A 9 -1.64 6.30 8.92
CA PRO A 9 -2.92 6.14 8.21
C PRO A 9 -3.02 6.96 6.92
N TYR A 10 -2.36 8.12 6.87
CA TYR A 10 -2.33 9.01 5.71
C TYR A 10 -1.61 8.40 4.50
N LEU A 11 -0.51 7.67 4.76
CA LEU A 11 0.26 7.00 3.71
C LEU A 11 -0.53 5.82 3.12
N ILE A 12 -1.14 4.98 3.98
CA ILE A 12 -1.99 3.87 3.53
C ILE A 12 -3.15 4.39 2.66
N THR A 13 -3.79 5.49 3.08
CA THR A 13 -4.87 6.12 2.32
C THR A 13 -4.41 6.62 0.94
N ALA A 14 -3.23 7.23 0.87
CA ALA A 14 -2.66 7.68 -0.39
C ALA A 14 -2.27 6.50 -1.31
N LEU A 15 -1.69 5.43 -0.75
CA LEU A 15 -1.34 4.22 -1.50
C LEU A 15 -2.56 3.52 -2.08
N ASP A 16 -3.63 3.41 -1.29
CA ASP A 16 -4.92 2.87 -1.75
C ASP A 16 -5.55 3.77 -2.84
N ALA A 17 -5.44 5.10 -2.70
CA ALA A 17 -5.87 6.02 -3.74
C ALA A 17 -5.09 5.84 -5.06
N VAL A 18 -3.76 5.70 -4.98
CA VAL A 18 -2.91 5.42 -6.16
C VAL A 18 -3.29 4.10 -6.80
N LYS A 19 -3.46 3.05 -5.99
CA LYS A 19 -3.86 1.72 -6.48
C LYS A 19 -5.21 1.75 -7.20
N ARG A 20 -6.23 2.40 -6.63
CA ARG A 20 -7.57 2.45 -7.23
C ARG A 20 -7.63 3.29 -8.50
N THR A 21 -6.91 4.41 -8.51
CA THR A 21 -6.94 5.34 -9.65
C THR A 21 -6.04 4.90 -10.79
N GLY A 22 -4.99 4.12 -10.51
CA GLY A 22 -3.99 3.69 -11.49
C GLY A 22 -3.23 4.86 -12.11
N GLN A 23 -3.33 6.06 -11.52
CA GLN A 23 -2.77 7.29 -12.09
C GLN A 23 -1.24 7.28 -12.11
N CYS A 24 -0.61 6.48 -11.25
CA CYS A 24 0.82 6.28 -11.24
C CYS A 24 1.23 4.98 -10.52
N ASN A 25 2.52 4.68 -10.58
CA ASN A 25 3.10 3.53 -9.92
C ASN A 25 3.26 3.79 -8.42
N MET A 26 2.74 2.90 -7.56
CA MET A 26 2.91 3.00 -6.11
C MET A 26 4.37 2.89 -5.65
N PHE A 27 5.25 2.27 -6.43
CA PHE A 27 6.68 2.22 -6.13
C PHE A 27 7.40 3.54 -6.44
N ASP A 28 6.76 4.47 -7.16
CA ASP A 28 7.28 5.82 -7.36
C ASP A 28 6.89 6.71 -6.16
N SER A 29 7.84 6.87 -5.23
CA SER A 29 7.68 7.68 -4.02
C SER A 29 7.30 9.13 -4.34
N ASN A 30 7.80 9.71 -5.43
CA ASN A 30 7.47 11.07 -5.81
C ASN A 30 6.00 11.20 -6.20
N CYS A 31 5.45 10.17 -6.84
CA CYS A 31 4.03 10.17 -7.15
C CYS A 31 3.19 10.10 -5.87
N VAL A 32 3.54 9.19 -4.96
CA VAL A 32 2.78 9.02 -3.72
C VAL A 32 2.86 10.27 -2.85
N ILE A 33 4.01 10.95 -2.80
CA ILE A 33 4.17 12.26 -2.15
C ILE A 33 3.22 13.29 -2.76
N ARG A 34 3.12 13.38 -4.09
CA ARG A 34 2.17 14.31 -4.75
C ARG A 34 0.72 13.99 -4.42
N VAL A 35 0.35 12.71 -4.44
CA VAL A 35 -1.00 12.28 -4.06
C VAL A 35 -1.28 12.63 -2.60
N MET A 36 -0.31 12.45 -1.70
CA MET A 36 -0.44 12.89 -0.31
C MET A 36 -0.65 14.40 -0.19
N GLN A 37 0.07 15.21 -0.99
CA GLN A 37 -0.11 16.66 -1.04
C GLN A 37 -1.49 17.06 -1.58
N ASP A 38 -1.96 16.41 -2.65
CA ASP A 38 -3.28 16.64 -3.26
C ASP A 38 -4.42 16.29 -2.29
N LEU A 39 -4.20 15.31 -1.41
CA LEU A 39 -5.13 14.93 -0.33
C LEU A 39 -5.03 15.84 0.90
N GLY A 40 -4.09 16.81 0.91
CA GLY A 40 -3.89 17.74 2.02
C GLY A 40 -2.97 17.23 3.13
N TYR A 41 -2.32 16.09 2.96
CA TYR A 41 -1.40 15.47 3.94
C TYR A 41 0.03 16.02 3.82
N VAL A 42 0.16 17.35 3.78
CA VAL A 42 1.42 18.04 3.44
C VAL A 42 2.55 17.67 4.39
N GLU A 43 2.31 17.71 5.71
CA GLU A 43 3.34 17.38 6.71
C GLU A 43 3.84 15.94 6.60
N GLN A 44 2.94 15.01 6.29
CA GLN A 44 3.29 13.59 6.12
C GLN A 44 3.99 13.34 4.78
N ALA A 45 3.63 14.10 3.75
CA ALA A 45 4.32 14.09 2.47
C ALA A 45 5.76 14.61 2.61
N ASP A 46 5.96 15.68 3.37
CA ASP A 46 7.29 16.24 3.67
C ASP A 46 8.13 15.27 4.50
N TRP A 47 7.52 14.63 5.51
CA TRP A 47 8.20 13.57 6.26
C TRP A 47 8.62 12.42 5.34
N LEU A 48 7.76 11.98 4.43
CA LEU A 48 8.07 10.90 3.49
C LEU A 48 9.20 11.31 2.53
N ALA A 49 9.17 12.55 2.03
CA ALA A 49 10.22 13.11 1.19
C ALA A 49 11.59 13.15 1.89
N ALA A 50 11.61 13.34 3.21
CA ALA A 50 12.83 13.31 4.02
C ALA A 50 13.29 11.88 4.40
N ASN A 51 12.46 10.86 4.21
CA ASN A 51 12.71 9.47 4.64
C ASN A 51 12.50 8.46 3.49
N LEU A 52 12.90 8.83 2.27
CA LEU A 52 12.71 8.02 1.06
C LEU A 52 13.35 6.63 1.14
N ASP A 53 14.48 6.51 1.84
CA ASP A 53 15.19 5.24 1.97
C ASP A 53 14.35 4.16 2.68
N SER A 54 13.40 4.57 3.53
CA SER A 54 12.48 3.66 4.22
C SER A 54 11.21 3.35 3.42
N TYR A 55 11.01 3.99 2.27
CA TYR A 55 9.73 3.92 1.56
C TYR A 55 9.41 2.52 1.03
N VAL A 56 10.40 1.86 0.44
CA VAL A 56 10.23 0.50 -0.09
C VAL A 56 9.93 -0.48 1.04
N ASP A 57 10.61 -0.37 2.17
CA ASP A 57 10.34 -1.22 3.35
C ASP A 57 8.91 -1.01 3.88
N ILE A 58 8.44 0.24 3.92
CA ILE A 58 7.07 0.57 4.31
C ILE A 58 6.06 -0.06 3.33
N LEU A 59 6.31 0.02 2.03
CA LEU A 59 5.46 -0.61 1.01
C LEU A 59 5.40 -2.13 1.16
N VAL A 60 6.56 -2.78 1.25
CA VAL A 60 6.67 -4.25 1.25
C VAL A 60 6.15 -4.84 2.56
N VAL A 61 6.38 -4.17 3.70
CA VAL A 61 6.02 -4.70 5.01
C VAL A 61 4.69 -4.15 5.49
N GLU A 62 4.53 -2.83 5.58
CA GLU A 62 3.36 -2.24 6.23
C GLU A 62 2.14 -2.29 5.31
N TYR A 63 2.27 -1.85 4.05
CA TYR A 63 1.15 -1.80 3.12
C TYR A 63 0.71 -3.19 2.65
N PHE A 64 1.64 -4.11 2.39
CA PHE A 64 1.28 -5.50 2.06
C PHE A 64 0.50 -6.18 3.18
N ASN A 65 0.97 -6.07 4.43
CA ASN A 65 0.26 -6.62 5.58
C ASN A 65 -1.13 -5.98 5.75
N TRP A 66 -1.25 -4.67 5.51
CA TRP A 66 -2.55 -4.00 5.51
C TRP A 66 -3.49 -4.59 4.46
N MET A 67 -3.02 -4.80 3.22
CA MET A 67 -3.82 -5.39 2.14
C MET A 67 -4.30 -6.80 2.51
N GLN A 68 -3.43 -7.66 3.03
CA GLN A 68 -3.79 -9.03 3.44
C GLN A 68 -4.90 -9.08 4.50
N ILE A 69 -4.98 -8.06 5.36
CA ILE A 69 -5.97 -7.99 6.44
C ILE A 69 -7.28 -7.33 5.98
N ASN A 70 -7.21 -6.34 5.09
CA ASN A 70 -8.33 -5.43 4.83
C ASN A 70 -8.91 -5.59 3.42
N GLU A 71 -8.19 -6.17 2.47
CA GLU A 71 -8.73 -6.44 1.15
C GLU A 71 -9.41 -7.80 1.08
N PRO A 72 -10.56 -7.89 0.41
CA PRO A 72 -11.18 -9.18 0.14
C PRO A 72 -10.25 -10.03 -0.73
N GLU A 73 -10.14 -11.31 -0.36
CA GLU A 73 -9.44 -12.32 -1.13
C GLU A 73 -9.83 -12.24 -2.61
N SER A 74 -8.85 -12.22 -3.51
CA SER A 74 -9.13 -12.13 -4.94
C SER A 74 -9.88 -13.36 -5.44
N LEU A 75 -10.68 -13.20 -6.50
CA LEU A 75 -11.39 -14.33 -7.11
C LEU A 75 -10.42 -15.46 -7.53
N ALA A 76 -9.22 -15.12 -7.98
CA ALA A 76 -8.19 -16.11 -8.32
C ALA A 76 -7.73 -16.92 -7.10
N GLN A 77 -7.53 -16.26 -5.95
CA GLN A 77 -7.18 -16.92 -4.69
C GLN A 77 -8.35 -17.77 -4.14
N GLN A 78 -9.58 -17.25 -4.23
CA GLN A 78 -10.78 -18.01 -3.86
C GLN A 78 -10.91 -19.29 -4.69
N LEU A 79 -10.76 -19.18 -6.02
CA LEU A 79 -10.81 -20.32 -6.93
C LEU A 79 -9.68 -21.30 -6.64
N ALA A 80 -8.43 -20.83 -6.46
CA ALA A 80 -7.29 -21.64 -6.07
C ALA A 80 -7.56 -22.48 -4.82
N ARG A 81 -8.14 -21.86 -3.78
CA ARG A 81 -8.54 -22.55 -2.54
C ARG A 81 -9.67 -23.56 -2.79
N GLU A 82 -10.70 -23.20 -3.55
CA GLU A 82 -11.86 -24.06 -3.81
C GLU A 82 -11.53 -25.25 -4.70
N THR A 83 -10.61 -25.10 -5.64
CA THR A 83 -10.23 -26.14 -6.59
C THR A 83 -8.98 -26.91 -6.21
N GLY A 84 -8.27 -26.48 -5.15
CA GLY A 84 -6.96 -27.03 -4.77
C GLY A 84 -5.85 -26.76 -5.80
N LEU A 85 -6.02 -25.73 -6.63
CA LEU A 85 -4.98 -25.28 -7.56
C LEU A 85 -4.09 -24.30 -6.80
N GLU A 86 -2.87 -24.70 -6.46
CA GLU A 86 -1.89 -23.75 -5.91
C GLU A 86 -1.64 -22.65 -6.96
N VAL A 87 -1.79 -21.39 -6.55
CA VAL A 87 -1.42 -20.25 -7.40
C VAL A 87 0.08 -20.33 -7.59
N ILE A 88 0.52 -20.62 -8.83
CA ILE A 88 1.93 -20.52 -9.19
C ILE A 88 2.25 -19.04 -9.30
N GLU A 89 2.96 -18.50 -8.31
CA GLU A 89 3.56 -17.16 -8.39
C GLU A 89 4.79 -17.24 -9.31
N GLU A 90 4.85 -16.41 -10.36
CA GLU A 90 6.02 -16.25 -11.25
C GLU A 90 7.13 -15.42 -10.61
#